data_AF-A0A0G0GT01-F1
#
_entry.id   AF-A0A0G0GT01-F1
#
_cell.length_a   1.000
_cell.length_b   1.000
_cell.length_c   1.000
_cell.angle_alpha   90.00
_cell.angle_beta   90.00
_cell.angle_gamma   90.00
#
_symmetry.space_group_name_H-M   'P 1'
#
loop_
_entity.id
_entity.type
_entity.pdbx_description
1 polymer ?
#
loop_
_entity_poly.entity_id
_entity_poly.type
_entity_poly.pdbx_seq_one_letter_code
_entity_poly.pdbx_strand_id
1 'polypeptide(L)' 'MLLYAYLHRVTLHLEGYSFDTLVNFSEEQAFPLLGREGFFNHFKQVVFDYKSKRLRIIIQEKSVN' A
#
# COMPACT_ATOMS: atom_id res chain seq x y z
N MET A 1 -2.49 24.81 8.31
CA MET A 1 -2.33 23.66 9.21
C MET A 1 -1.21 22.81 8.63
N LEU A 2 -0.11 22.60 9.37
CA LEU A 2 1.01 21.78 8.94
C LEU A 2 0.70 20.34 9.36
N LEU A 3 0.43 19.46 8.39
CA LEU A 3 0.21 18.04 8.65
C LEU A 3 1.56 17.38 8.93
N TYR A 4 1.81 16.97 10.18
CA TYR A 4 2.98 16.17 10.51
C TYR A 4 2.71 14.71 10.10
N ALA A 5 3.40 14.26 9.05
CA ALA A 5 3.34 12.88 8.57
C ALA A 5 4.64 12.15 8.92
N TYR A 6 4.51 10.94 9.44
CA TYR A 6 5.59 10.06 9.85
C TYR A 6 5.62 8.82 8.96
N LEU A 7 6.81 8.46 8.50
CA LEU A 7 7.03 7.24 7.72
C LEU A 7 7.33 6.09 8.69
N HIS A 8 6.44 5.10 8.74
CA HIS A 8 6.58 3.94 9.61
C HIS A 8 6.68 2.66 8.80
N ARG A 9 7.56 1.75 9.23
CA ARG A 9 7.60 0.38 8.71
C ARG A 9 6.59 -0.47 9.48
N VAL A 10 5.77 -1.20 8.75
CA VAL A 10 4.75 -2.11 9.31
C VAL A 10 4.74 -3.42 8.51
N THR A 11 4.30 -4.50 9.14
CA THR A 11 3.96 -5.74 8.46
C THR A 11 2.46 -5.73 8.15
N LEU A 12 2.10 -5.79 6.87
CA LEU A 12 0.71 -5.95 6.44
C LEU A 12 0.36 -7.42 6.33
N HIS A 13 -0.79 -7.80 6.89
CA HIS A 13 -1.36 -9.14 6.76
C HIS A 13 -2.59 -9.07 5.86
N LEU A 14 -2.50 -9.73 4.71
CA LEU A 14 -3.61 -9.98 3.79
C LEU A 14 -3.85 -11.50 3.78
N GLU A 15 -5.06 -11.93 3.45
CA GLU A 15 -5.42 -13.36 3.48
C GLU A 15 -4.41 -14.21 2.68
N GLY A 16 -3.62 -15.03 3.39
CA GLY A 16 -2.60 -15.91 2.80
C GLY A 16 -1.27 -15.26 2.39
N TYR A 17 -1.06 -13.96 2.65
CA TYR A 17 0.18 -13.25 2.30
C TYR A 17 0.49 -12.14 3.32
N SER A 18 1.73 -12.06 3.77
CA SER A 18 2.21 -10.97 4.61
C SER A 18 3.50 -10.38 4.06
N PHE A 19 3.67 -9.08 4.22
CA PHE A 19 4.87 -8.39 3.74
C PHE A 19 5.12 -7.10 4.52
N ASP A 20 6.39 -6.70 4.59
CA ASP A 20 6.78 -5.44 5.18
C ASP A 20 6.64 -4.29 4.18
N THR A 21 6.05 -3.20 4.63
CA THR A 21 5.87 -1.99 3.85
C THR A 21 6.13 -0.74 4.67
N LEU A 22 6.21 0.40 4.00
CA LEU A 22 6.16 1.72 4.60
C LEU A 22 4.74 2.27 4.49
N VAL A 23 4.32 2.99 5.54
CA VAL A 23 3.07 3.75 5.59
C VAL A 23 3.37 5.17 6.02
N ASN A 24 2.70 6.14 5.40
CA ASN A 24 2.69 7.51 5.89
C ASN A 24 1.50 7.65 6.83
N PHE A 25 1.78 7.94 8.09
CA PHE A 25 0.77 8.12 9.11
C PHE A 25 0.81 9.56 9.63
N SER A 26 -0.36 10.14 9.84
CA SER A 26 -0.50 11.40 10.57
C SER A 26 -1.64 11.26 11.55
N GLU A 27 -1.44 11.72 12.79
CA GLU A 27 -2.48 11.68 13.84
C GLU A 27 -3.74 12.44 13.42
N GLU A 28 -3.60 13.49 12.62
CA GLU A 28 -4.71 14.30 12.10
C GLU A 28 -5.50 13.59 10.98
N GLN A 29 -4.87 12.63 10.27
CA GLN A 29 -5.46 12.00 9.09
C GLN A 29 -6.26 10.73 9.42
N ALA A 30 -6.22 10.26 10.67
CA ALA A 30 -6.91 9.09 11.25
C ALA A 30 -6.71 7.73 10.53
N PHE A 31 -6.15 7.73 9.32
CA PHE A 31 -5.92 6.56 8.49
C PHE A 31 -4.51 6.62 7.87
N PRO A 32 -3.75 5.51 7.90
CA PRO A 32 -2.44 5.46 7.26
C PRO A 32 -2.59 5.46 5.73
N LEU A 33 -1.71 6.21 5.05
CA LEU A 33 -1.63 6.22 3.60
C LEU A 33 -0.59 5.21 3.12
N LEU A 34 -1.02 4.35 2.20
CA LEU A 34 -0.15 3.40 1.50
C LEU A 34 0.43 4.05 0.26
N GLY A 35 1.76 4.01 0.15
CA GLY A 35 2.52 4.74 -0.86
C GLY A 35 3.07 3.88 -1.98
N ARG A 36 3.58 4.57 -2.99
CA ARG A 36 4.40 3.99 -4.07
C ARG A 36 5.68 3.37 -3.52
N GLU A 37 6.35 4.08 -2.63
CA GLU A 37 7.51 3.57 -1.91
C GLU A 37 7.03 2.62 -0.80
N GLY A 38 7.19 1.32 -1.02
CA GLY A 38 6.73 0.27 -0.10
C GLY A 38 5.56 -0.51 -0.68
N PHE A 39 4.32 -0.09 -0.41
CA PHE A 39 3.14 -0.96 -0.59
C PHE A 39 2.96 -1.40 -2.04
N PHE A 40 3.04 -0.47 -3.00
CA PHE A 40 2.83 -0.81 -4.39
C PHE A 40 3.96 -1.65 -5.02
N ASN A 41 5.13 -1.73 -4.38
CA ASN A 41 6.25 -2.55 -4.86
C ASN A 41 5.99 -4.06 -4.72
N HIS A 42 4.99 -4.45 -3.94
CA HIS A 42 4.63 -5.86 -3.70
C HIS A 42 3.67 -6.44 -4.75
N PHE A 43 3.22 -5.63 -5.71
CA PHE A 43 2.28 -6.05 -6.74
C PHE A 43 2.94 -6.01 -8.12
N LYS A 44 2.56 -6.94 -9.00
CA LYS A 44 3.04 -6.99 -10.38
C LYS A 44 2.66 -5.73 -11.14
N GLN A 45 1.45 -5.24 -10.91
CA GLN A 45 0.93 -4.06 -11.58
C GLN A 45 -0.13 -3.38 -10.71
N VAL A 46 -0.08 -2.05 -10.68
CA VAL A 46 -1.10 -1.20 -10.06
C VAL A 46 -1.55 -0.20 -11.09
N VAL A 47 -2.85 -0.20 -11.42
CA VAL A 47 -3.45 0.72 -12.40
C VAL A 47 -4.53 1.53 -11.71
N PHE A 48 -4.33 2.85 -11.69
CA PHE A 48 -5.33 3.78 -11.23
C PHE A 48 -6.02 4.43 -12.43
N ASP A 49 -7.28 4.06 -12.65
CA ASP A 49 -8.13 4.74 -13.61
C ASP A 49 -8.85 5.89 -12.91
N TYR A 50 -8.29 7.10 -13.05
CA TYR A 50 -8.83 8.30 -12.41
C TYR A 50 -10.24 8.64 -12.90
N LYS A 51 -10.58 8.31 -14.16
CA LYS A 51 -11.88 8.65 -14.76
C LYS A 51 -12.98 7.78 -14.17
N SER A 52 -12.72 6.47 -14.03
CA SER A 52 -13.68 5.54 -13.45
C SER A 52 -13.58 5.42 -11.92
N LYS A 53 -12.60 6.10 -11.29
CA LYS A 53 -12.30 6.02 -9.84
C LYS A 53 -12.04 4.58 -9.38
N ARG A 54 -11.36 3.78 -10.21
CA ARG A 54 -11.05 2.37 -9.93
C ARG A 54 -9.56 2.17 -9.74
N LEU A 55 -9.22 1.33 -8.77
CA LEU A 55 -7.88 0.82 -8.56
C LEU A 55 -7.87 -0.67 -8.92
N ARG A 56 -7.05 -1.05 -9.90
CA ARG A 56 -6.81 -2.46 -10.23
C ARG A 56 -5.41 -2.85 -9.78
N ILE A 57 -5.34 -3.85 -8.90
CA ILE A 57 -4.09 -4.42 -8.41
C ILE A 57 -3.95 -5.83 -8.98
N ILE A 58 -2.82 -6.13 -9.59
CA ILE A 58 -2.48 -7.45 -10.10
C ILE A 58 -1.36 -7.99 -9.21
N ILE A 59 -1.67 -9.06 -8.50
CA ILE A 59 -0.75 -9.77 -7.60
C ILE A 59 0.12 -10.72 -8.45
N GLN A 60 1.37 -10.94 -8.05
CA GLN A 60 2.19 -11.99 -8.65
C GLN A 60 1.63 -13.36 -8.23
N GLU A 61 1.46 -14.30 -9.17
CA GLU A 61 1.15 -15.67 -8.78
C GLU A 61 2.31 -16.24 -7.95
N LYS A 62 2.02 -16.83 -6.80
CA LYS A 62 3.01 -17.60 -6.07
C LYS A 62 3.42 -18.76 -6.99
N SER A 63 4.69 -18.85 -7.35
CA SER A 63 5.25 -20.08 -7.90
C SER A 63 5.04 -21.18 -6.85
N VAL A 64 4.13 -22.10 -7.13
CA VAL A 64 3.96 -23.32 -6.35
C VAL A 64 5.14 -24.20 -6.73
N ASN A 65 6.12 -24.33 -5.83
CA ASN A 65 7.11 -25.41 -5.88
C ASN A 65 6.47 -26.71 -5.41
#